data_AF-A0A7I9XPK9-F1
#
_entry.id   AF-A0A7I9XPK9-F1
#
_cell.length_a   1.000
_cell.length_b   1.000
_cell.length_c   1.000
_cell.angle_alpha   90.00
_cell.angle_beta   90.00
_cell.angle_gamma   90.00
#
_symmetry.space_group_name_H-M   'P 1'
#
loop_
_entity.id
_entity.type
_entity.pdbx_description
1 polymer ?
#
loop_
_entity_poly.entity_id
_entity_poly.type
_entity_poly.pdbx_seq_one_letter_code
_entity_poly.pdbx_strand_id
1 'polypeptide(L)' 'MPQSTIARIESGTRQPSLPVLLRILAAVDLEVRINLAPYDDHDDVLDATEARLTPDRLIRRRVDQDAFAAALRHGANE' A
#
# COMPACT_ATOMS: atom_id res chain seq x y z
N MET A 1 -5.02 17.37 10.54
CA MET A 1 -4.21 16.22 11.01
C MET A 1 -2.78 16.70 11.22
N PRO A 2 -2.02 16.22 12.22
CA PRO A 2 -0.62 16.61 12.37
C PRO A 2 0.23 16.14 11.19
N GLN A 3 1.16 16.96 10.71
CA GLN A 3 2.04 16.61 9.59
C GLN A 3 2.86 15.34 9.85
N SER A 4 3.24 15.10 11.10
CA SER A 4 3.93 13.87 11.52
C SER A 4 3.09 12.60 11.34
N THR A 5 1.75 12.72 11.39
CA THR A 5 0.85 11.59 11.12
C THR A 5 0.77 11.31 9.62
N ILE A 6 0.72 12.38 8.81
CA ILE A 6 0.71 12.28 7.34
C ILE A 6 2.02 11.64 6.86
N ALA A 7 3.18 12.14 7.31
CA ALA A 7 4.48 11.60 6.93
C ALA A 7 4.65 10.10 7.29
N ARG A 8 4.06 9.64 8.40
CA ARG A 8 4.07 8.22 8.77
C ARG A 8 3.18 7.36 7.88
N ILE A 9 2.07 7.93 7.43
CA ILE A 9 1.18 7.28 6.45
C ILE A 9 1.90 7.19 5.10
N GLU A 10 2.48 8.28 4.62
CA GLU A 10 3.19 8.37 3.34
C GLU A 10 4.43 7.46 3.28
N SER A 11 5.13 7.28 4.40
CA SER A 11 6.27 6.36 4.52
C SER A 11 5.87 4.89 4.68
N GLY A 12 4.57 4.57 4.78
CA GLY A 12 4.09 3.21 4.99
C GLY A 12 4.34 2.66 6.40
N THR A 13 4.93 3.45 7.31
CA THR A 13 5.18 3.07 8.72
C THR A 13 3.90 3.04 9.56
N ARG A 14 2.79 3.53 9.01
CA ARG A 14 1.47 3.48 9.62
C ARG A 14 0.38 3.40 8.55
N GLN A 15 -0.50 2.41 8.64
CA GLN A 15 -1.73 2.45 7.86
C GLN A 15 -2.75 3.43 8.50
N PRO A 16 -3.44 4.26 7.69
CA PRO A 16 -4.50 5.12 8.21
C PRO A 16 -5.69 4.26 8.65
N SER A 17 -6.38 4.67 9.72
CA SER A 17 -7.70 4.10 10.00
C SER A 17 -8.69 4.56 8.92
N LEU A 18 -9.77 3.81 8.70
CA LEU A 18 -10.79 4.16 7.72
C LEU A 18 -11.29 5.62 7.91
N PRO A 19 -11.59 6.13 9.12
CA PRO A 19 -11.98 7.53 9.31
C PRO A 19 -10.91 8.55 8.89
N VAL A 20 -9.62 8.23 9.02
CA VAL A 20 -8.52 9.12 8.59
C VAL A 20 -8.43 9.13 7.08
N LEU A 21 -8.54 7.96 6.43
CA LEU A 21 -8.55 7.84 4.98
C LEU A 21 -9.69 8.65 4.35
N LEU A 22 -10.91 8.53 4.89
CA LEU A 22 -12.07 9.30 4.43
C LEU A 22 -11.84 10.82 4.51
N ARG A 23 -11.19 11.30 5.57
CA ARG A 23 -10.86 12.73 5.72
C ARG A 23 -9.82 13.21 4.72
N ILE A 24 -8.83 12.38 4.41
CA ILE A 24 -7.80 12.72 3.41
C ILE A 24 -8.45 12.84 2.03
N LEU A 25 -9.32 11.89 1.66
CA LEU A 25 -9.99 11.88 0.36
C LEU A 25 -10.99 13.02 0.21
N ALA A 26 -11.75 13.33 1.27
CA ALA A 26 -12.65 14.49 1.26
C ALA A 26 -11.88 15.82 1.09
N ALA A 27 -10.64 15.91 1.57
CA ALA A 27 -9.81 17.12 1.42
C ALA A 27 -9.34 17.35 -0.03
N VAL A 28 -9.48 16.36 -0.90
CA VAL A 28 -9.20 16.43 -2.34
C VAL A 28 -10.46 16.20 -3.18
N ASP A 29 -11.64 16.48 -2.60
CA ASP A 29 -12.96 16.35 -3.23
C ASP A 29 -13.29 14.94 -3.77
N LEU A 30 -12.77 13.91 -3.10
CA LEU A 30 -13.06 12.50 -3.41
C LEU A 30 -13.92 11.84 -2.31
N GLU A 31 -14.86 11.01 -2.74
CA GLU A 31 -15.71 10.19 -1.87
C GLU A 31 -15.37 8.70 -2.04
N VAL A 32 -15.24 7.98 -0.91
CA VAL A 32 -15.10 6.52 -0.94
C VAL A 32 -16.46 5.86 -1.11
N ARG A 33 -16.56 4.95 -2.09
CA ARG A 33 -17.70 4.04 -2.23
C ARG A 33 -17.29 2.64 -1.82
N ILE A 34 -17.99 2.08 -0.83
CA ILE A 34 -17.78 0.72 -0.34
C ILE A 34 -18.87 -0.16 -0.94
N ASN A 35 -18.46 -1.18 -1.70
CA ASN A 35 -19.35 -2.16 -2.30
C ASN A 35 -18.93 -3.56 -1.86
N LEU A 36 -19.91 -4.47 -1.74
CA LEU A 36 -19.63 -5.88 -1.54
C LEU A 36 -19.31 -6.51 -2.90
N ALA A 37 -18.28 -7.35 -2.93
CA ALA A 37 -17.89 -8.15 -4.07
C ALA A 37 -17.83 -9.63 -3.66
N PRO A 38 -17.94 -10.58 -4.61
CA PRO A 38 -17.55 -11.96 -4.36
C PRO A 38 -16.12 -12.00 -3.81
N TYR A 39 -15.88 -12.93 -2.91
CA TYR A 39 -14.52 -13.16 -2.42
C TYR A 39 -13.63 -13.64 -3.57
N ASP A 40 -12.57 -12.90 -3.84
CA ASP A 40 -11.52 -13.25 -4.80
C ASP A 40 -10.37 -13.89 -4.03
N ASP A 41 -9.76 -14.93 -4.60
CA ASP A 41 -8.71 -15.72 -3.93
C ASP A 41 -7.31 -15.11 -4.08
N HIS A 42 -7.23 -13.89 -4.64
CA HIS A 42 -5.98 -13.18 -4.89
C HIS A 42 -5.06 -13.15 -3.66
N ASP A 43 -5.59 -12.78 -2.49
CA ASP A 43 -4.78 -12.66 -1.27
C ASP A 43 -4.35 -14.05 -0.76
N ASP A 44 -5.21 -15.05 -0.85
CA ASP A 44 -4.87 -16.45 -0.52
C ASP A 44 -3.76 -16.99 -1.44
N VAL A 45 -3.82 -16.68 -2.73
CA VAL A 45 -2.81 -17.05 -3.73
C VAL A 45 -1.49 -16.35 -3.44
N LEU A 46 -1.51 -15.06 -3.07
CA LEU A 46 -0.31 -14.31 -2.69
C LEU A 46 0.33 -14.89 -1.44
N ASP A 47 -0.45 -15.15 -0.39
CA ASP A 47 0.01 -15.70 0.88
C ASP A 47 0.61 -17.10 0.68
N ALA A 48 -0.09 -17.97 -0.04
CA ALA A 48 0.41 -19.30 -0.35
C ALA A 48 1.70 -19.26 -1.18
N THR A 49 1.83 -18.26 -2.07
CA THR A 49 3.05 -18.05 -2.85
C THR A 49 4.20 -17.57 -1.98
N GLU A 50 3.95 -16.64 -1.07
CA GLU A 50 4.96 -16.13 -0.15
C GLU A 50 5.45 -17.21 0.82
N ALA A 51 4.53 -18.03 1.36
CA ALA A 51 4.86 -19.14 2.25
C ALA A 51 5.79 -20.20 1.62
N ARG A 52 5.85 -20.27 0.27
CA ARG A 52 6.75 -21.18 -0.47
C ARG A 52 8.14 -20.58 -0.72
N LEU A 53 8.36 -19.30 -0.44
CA LEU A 53 9.64 -18.65 -0.71
C LEU A 53 10.65 -18.94 0.40
N THR A 54 11.90 -19.16 -0.01
CA THR A 54 13.02 -19.18 0.93
C THR A 54 13.29 -17.75 1.44
N PRO A 55 13.93 -17.59 2.62
CA PRO A 55 14.28 -16.27 3.16
C PRO A 55 15.04 -15.37 2.16
N ASP A 56 15.99 -15.92 1.41
CA ASP A 56 16.74 -15.16 0.40
C ASP A 56 15.86 -14.68 -0.74
N ARG A 57 14.87 -15.49 -1.16
CA ARG A 57 13.91 -15.11 -2.20
C ARG A 57 12.94 -14.04 -1.70
N LEU A 58 12.53 -14.09 -0.43
CA LEU A 58 11.73 -13.04 0.21
C LEU A 58 12.48 -11.72 0.23
N ILE A 59 13.73 -11.73 0.70
CA ILE A 59 14.59 -10.53 0.74
C ILE A 59 14.77 -9.96 -0.67
N ARG A 60 15.08 -10.82 -1.65
CA ARG A 60 15.27 -10.36 -3.03
C ARG A 60 14.00 -9.73 -3.61
N ARG A 61 12.85 -10.40 -3.44
CA ARG A 61 11.56 -9.88 -3.89
C ARG A 61 11.25 -8.54 -3.24
N ARG A 62 11.56 -8.36 -1.95
CA ARG A 62 11.35 -7.08 -1.27
C ARG A 62 12.23 -5.96 -1.82
N VAL A 63 13.51 -6.24 -2.06
CA VAL A 63 14.43 -5.28 -2.70
C VAL A 63 13.92 -4.86 -4.08
N ASP A 64 13.47 -5.83 -4.89
CA ASP A 64 12.95 -5.54 -6.23
C ASP A 64 11.65 -4.69 -6.17
N GLN A 65 10.76 -4.95 -5.19
CA GLN A 65 9.55 -4.14 -4.94
C GLN A 65 9.88 -2.71 -4.50
N ASP A 66 10.84 -2.54 -3.59
CA ASP A 66 11.26 -1.22 -3.10
C ASP A 66 11.90 -0.40 -4.24
N ALA A 67 12.70 -1.05 -5.09
CA ALA A 67 13.28 -0.44 -6.29
C ALA A 67 12.21 -0.01 -7.30
N PHE A 68 11.20 -0.86 -7.54
CA PHE A 68 10.07 -0.52 -8.41
C PHE A 68 9.28 0.69 -7.88
N ALA A 69 8.96 0.71 -6.58
CA ALA A 69 8.26 1.83 -5.96
C ALA A 69 9.07 3.14 -6.02
N ALA A 70 10.40 3.06 -5.92
CA ALA A 70 11.28 4.20 -6.11
C ALA A 70 11.23 4.73 -7.56
N ALA A 71 11.28 3.84 -8.56
CA ALA A 71 11.21 4.22 -9.97
C ALA A 71 9.90 4.97 -10.30
N LEU A 72 8.76 4.52 -9.78
CA LEU A 72 7.47 5.21 -9.96
C LEU A 72 7.47 6.64 -9.39
N ARG A 73 8.14 6.86 -8.25
CA ARG A 73 8.27 8.20 -7.65
C ARG A 73 9.15 9.14 -8.48
N HIS A 74 10.15 8.60 -9.19
CA HIS A 74 11.01 9.41 -10.05
C HIS A 74 10.34 9.73 -11.38
N GLY A 75 9.64 8.79 -12.00
CA GLY A 75 8.92 9.03 -13.26
C GLY A 75 7.66 9.89 -13.14
N ALA A 76 7.15 10.11 -11.93
CA ALA A 76 6.03 11.04 -11.67
C ALA A 76 6.47 12.50 -11.45
N ASN A 77 7.79 12.76 -11.38
CA ASN A 77 8.38 14.09 -11.15
C ASN A 77 9.09 14.68 -12.39
N GLU A 78 8.91 14.05 -13.56
CA GLU A 78 9.29 14.56 -14.88
C GLU A 78 8.03 14.91 -15.69
#